data_AF-A0A656D8X4-F1
#
_entry.id   AF-A0A656D8X4-F1
#
_cell.length_a   1.000
_cell.length_b   1.000
_cell.length_c   1.000
_cell.angle_alpha   90.00
_cell.angle_beta   90.00
_cell.angle_gamma   90.00
#
_symmetry.space_group_name_H-M   'P 1'
#
loop_
_entity.id
_entity.type
_entity.pdbx_description
1 polymer ?
#
loop_
_entity_poly.entity_id
_entity_poly.type
_entity_poly.pdbx_seq_one_letter_code
_entity_poly.pdbx_strand_id
1 'polypeptide(L)'
;MTGLAEFSFDNQMKEMIKISTYLKKDEEIQIEGNSDNFKCEVSCRKGAVDGVEFSELRYKVENISSGILRGRFKITFKVLNCFNPRWLIPGIFYKDNNAKLTCWKKFPKFNIEPELGNFISNQWSFSARRAAMPVIFCWADEFMCAIFTPIYFSHGNPGFFFHFNGSETEIALLFPYTEEPLSYVYFRNFKPDFKSLNLNKGELIKFSFKIFLGKPDLHNYDKILRWFYHEMKEFNLPSPWFTLEKGAELSAYGLYNWHFDEENNVIFETRGFDNVLSLNVGGKDTRKHMHISWVSGITYAFALMKYGYIIGDSNYIKAGKSVINKIVNEGNSPAGILWSQWTAENGWTDGWNPEPELTQARTLSEAILFLCRAYQLEKNKGFEHEKWKECILKNLKFAIGIQNEKGNFGSYYNSNTGEVKNL
;
A
#
# COMPACT_ATOMS: atom_id res chain seq x y z
N MET A 1 11.09 -24.94 -12.11
CA MET A 1 10.92 -25.58 -10.79
C MET A 1 11.94 -26.70 -10.66
N THR A 2 12.53 -26.89 -9.48
CA THR A 2 13.52 -27.96 -9.19
C THR A 2 12.89 -29.29 -8.77
N GLY A 3 11.59 -29.27 -8.47
CA GLY A 3 10.71 -30.38 -8.11
C GLY A 3 9.28 -29.84 -7.94
N LEU A 4 8.32 -30.65 -7.48
CA LEU A 4 6.97 -30.14 -7.18
C LEU A 4 6.95 -29.32 -5.89
N ALA A 5 7.61 -29.83 -4.85
CA ALA A 5 7.80 -29.17 -3.57
C ALA A 5 8.98 -29.81 -2.80
N GLU A 6 9.62 -29.04 -1.93
CA GLU A 6 10.58 -29.51 -0.93
C GLU A 6 9.89 -29.54 0.44
N PHE A 7 9.93 -30.66 1.16
CA PHE A 7 9.57 -30.70 2.57
C PHE A 7 10.84 -30.60 3.41
N SER A 8 10.95 -29.55 4.22
CA SER A 8 12.02 -29.38 5.21
C SER A 8 11.52 -29.83 6.58
N PHE A 9 12.10 -30.90 7.09
CA PHE A 9 11.82 -31.41 8.44
C PHE A 9 12.44 -30.50 9.51
N ASP A 10 11.89 -30.50 10.72
CA ASP A 10 12.42 -29.72 11.84
C ASP A 10 13.85 -30.13 12.24
N ASN A 11 14.26 -31.36 11.93
CA ASN A 11 15.63 -31.85 12.11
C ASN A 11 16.58 -31.48 10.94
N GLN A 12 16.16 -30.55 10.07
CA GLN A 12 16.89 -30.04 8.90
C GLN A 12 17.08 -31.04 7.75
N MET A 13 16.55 -32.27 7.83
CA MET A 13 16.46 -33.12 6.66
C MET A 13 15.53 -32.51 5.62
N LYS A 14 15.78 -32.81 4.35
CA LYS A 14 14.99 -32.32 3.22
C LYS A 14 14.56 -33.48 2.33
N GLU A 15 13.32 -33.42 1.88
CA GLU A 15 12.76 -34.40 0.97
C GLU A 15 12.12 -33.68 -0.21
N MET A 16 12.50 -34.08 -1.42
CA MET A 16 12.00 -33.51 -2.66
C MET A 16 10.90 -34.39 -3.23
N ILE A 17 9.72 -33.82 -3.45
CA ILE A 17 8.66 -34.48 -4.22
C ILE A 17 9.00 -34.36 -5.70
N LYS A 18 9.34 -35.49 -6.32
CA LYS A 18 9.72 -35.56 -7.74
C LYS A 18 8.49 -35.80 -8.59
N ILE A 19 8.48 -35.21 -9.79
CA ILE A 19 7.42 -35.45 -10.78
C ILE A 19 7.49 -36.91 -11.21
N SER A 20 6.36 -37.61 -11.14
CA SER A 20 6.20 -38.98 -11.65
C SER A 20 5.40 -39.02 -12.93
N THR A 21 4.35 -38.19 -13.04
CA THR A 21 3.40 -38.22 -14.16
C THR A 21 3.07 -36.81 -14.61
N TYR A 22 2.87 -36.63 -15.91
CA TYR A 22 2.39 -35.40 -16.52
C TYR A 22 1.26 -35.74 -17.50
N LEU A 23 0.11 -35.11 -17.30
CA LEU A 23 -1.06 -35.26 -18.16
C LEU A 23 -1.56 -33.87 -18.57
N LYS A 24 -1.71 -33.66 -19.87
CA LYS A 24 -2.36 -32.45 -20.39
C LYS A 24 -3.75 -32.83 -20.88
N LYS A 25 -4.78 -32.20 -20.31
CA LYS A 25 -6.17 -32.38 -20.73
C LYS A 25 -6.77 -31.00 -21.01
N ASP A 26 -7.03 -30.72 -22.28
CA ASP A 26 -7.51 -29.42 -22.75
C ASP A 26 -6.61 -28.26 -22.31
N GLU A 27 -7.16 -27.27 -21.60
CA GLU A 27 -6.45 -26.10 -21.05
C GLU A 27 -5.85 -26.34 -19.65
N GLU A 28 -6.05 -27.53 -19.07
CA GLU A 28 -5.56 -27.88 -17.74
C GLU A 28 -4.41 -28.89 -17.81
N ILE A 29 -3.36 -28.62 -17.03
CA ILE A 29 -2.22 -29.51 -16.87
C ILE A 29 -2.33 -30.14 -15.49
N GLN A 30 -2.30 -31.47 -15.44
CA GLN A 30 -2.21 -32.25 -14.21
C GLN A 30 -0.80 -32.85 -14.09
N ILE A 31 -0.20 -32.66 -12.93
CA ILE A 31 1.13 -33.18 -12.61
C ILE A 31 1.01 -33.98 -11.33
N GLU A 32 1.51 -35.20 -11.35
CA GLU A 32 1.62 -36.02 -10.15
C GLU A 32 3.09 -36.14 -9.76
N GLY A 33 3.34 -36.23 -8.47
CA GLY A 33 4.67 -36.52 -7.97
C GLY A 33 4.62 -37.25 -6.65
N ASN A 34 5.74 -37.90 -6.34
CA ASN A 34 5.87 -38.76 -5.18
C ASN A 34 7.26 -38.60 -4.56
N SER A 35 7.34 -38.94 -3.29
CA SER A 35 8.57 -39.16 -2.53
C SER A 35 8.31 -40.27 -1.51
N ASP A 36 9.26 -40.53 -0.61
CA ASP A 36 9.12 -41.61 0.38
C ASP A 36 7.94 -41.39 1.34
N ASN A 37 7.67 -40.13 1.68
CA ASN A 37 6.67 -39.73 2.66
C ASN A 37 5.45 -39.01 2.08
N PHE A 38 5.48 -38.59 0.80
CA PHE A 38 4.42 -37.77 0.22
C PHE A 38 3.95 -38.22 -1.15
N LYS A 39 2.64 -38.12 -1.38
CA LYS A 39 2.03 -38.09 -2.71
C LYS A 39 1.51 -36.67 -2.99
N CYS A 40 1.72 -36.17 -4.20
CA CYS A 40 1.35 -34.82 -4.60
C CYS A 40 0.63 -34.82 -5.95
N GLU A 41 -0.48 -34.10 -6.00
CA GLU A 41 -1.20 -33.77 -7.23
C GLU A 41 -1.23 -32.26 -7.40
N VAL A 42 -0.89 -31.79 -8.60
CA VAL A 42 -0.90 -30.38 -8.97
C VAL A 42 -1.73 -30.19 -10.21
N SER A 43 -2.78 -29.38 -10.11
CA SER A 43 -3.50 -28.87 -11.28
C SER A 43 -3.00 -27.47 -11.62
N CYS A 44 -2.73 -27.22 -12.89
CA CYS A 44 -2.25 -25.95 -13.41
C CYS A 44 -3.19 -25.45 -14.50
N ARG A 45 -3.71 -24.23 -14.31
CA ARG A 45 -4.54 -23.50 -15.28
C ARG A 45 -3.80 -22.27 -15.76
N LYS A 46 -3.76 -22.05 -17.07
CA LYS A 46 -3.15 -20.85 -17.66
C LYS A 46 -4.19 -19.75 -17.90
N GLY A 47 -3.73 -18.51 -17.95
CA GLY A 47 -4.52 -17.36 -18.35
C GLY A 47 -3.65 -16.15 -18.65
N ALA A 48 -4.27 -15.02 -18.95
CA ALA A 48 -3.58 -13.76 -19.15
C ALA A 48 -4.43 -12.58 -18.67
N VAL A 49 -3.79 -11.49 -18.27
CA VAL A 49 -4.42 -10.22 -17.95
C VAL A 49 -3.58 -9.06 -18.48
N ASP A 50 -4.18 -8.21 -19.33
CA ASP A 50 -3.53 -7.02 -19.90
C ASP A 50 -2.11 -7.26 -20.46
N GLY A 51 -1.93 -8.41 -21.11
CA GLY A 51 -0.65 -8.84 -21.70
C GLY A 51 0.36 -9.43 -20.70
N VAL A 52 -0.06 -9.71 -19.46
CA VAL A 52 0.69 -10.47 -18.46
C VAL A 52 0.13 -11.88 -18.40
N GLU A 53 0.95 -12.87 -18.71
CA GLU A 53 0.56 -14.28 -18.63
C GLU A 53 0.58 -14.74 -17.17
N PHE A 54 -0.30 -15.67 -16.82
CA PHE A 54 -0.25 -16.31 -15.52
C PHE A 54 -0.52 -17.82 -15.58
N SER A 55 -0.01 -18.52 -14.58
CA SER A 55 -0.33 -19.90 -14.28
C SER A 55 -0.84 -19.98 -12.84
N GLU A 56 -2.06 -20.50 -12.65
CA GLU A 56 -2.62 -20.83 -11.35
C GLU A 56 -2.34 -22.30 -11.03
N LEU A 57 -1.62 -22.56 -9.95
CA LEU A 57 -1.28 -23.89 -9.49
C LEU A 57 -2.05 -24.20 -8.21
N ARG A 58 -2.68 -25.38 -8.15
CA ARG A 58 -3.38 -25.87 -6.96
C ARG A 58 -2.79 -27.23 -6.59
N TYR A 59 -2.29 -27.32 -5.37
CA TYR A 59 -1.62 -28.48 -4.83
C TYR A 59 -2.55 -29.24 -3.88
N LYS A 60 -2.44 -30.56 -3.94
CA LYS A 60 -2.96 -31.52 -2.96
C LYS A 60 -1.80 -32.42 -2.58
N VAL A 61 -1.35 -32.35 -1.32
CA VAL A 61 -0.23 -33.15 -0.81
C VAL A 61 -0.73 -34.03 0.32
N GLU A 62 -0.54 -35.33 0.21
CA GLU A 62 -0.93 -36.32 1.22
C GLU A 62 0.31 -36.88 1.90
N ASN A 63 0.30 -36.94 3.24
CA ASN A 63 1.31 -37.67 4.01
C ASN A 63 1.01 -39.18 3.94
N ILE A 64 1.83 -39.93 3.21
CA ILE A 64 1.70 -41.40 3.07
C ILE A 64 2.58 -42.18 4.06
N SER A 65 3.40 -41.48 4.85
CA SER A 65 4.28 -42.10 5.84
C SER A 65 3.49 -42.78 6.96
N SER A 66 4.13 -43.70 7.69
CA SER A 66 3.52 -44.40 8.82
C SER A 66 3.43 -43.56 10.10
N GLY A 67 4.11 -42.41 10.16
CA GLY A 67 4.27 -41.59 11.37
C GLY A 67 3.76 -40.16 11.23
N ILE A 68 3.89 -39.41 12.33
CA ILE A 68 3.63 -37.96 12.32
C ILE A 68 4.88 -37.26 11.77
N LEU A 69 4.68 -36.43 10.74
CA LEU A 69 5.75 -35.62 10.18
C LEU A 69 5.63 -34.18 10.67
N ARG A 70 6.78 -33.56 10.96
CA ARG A 70 6.86 -32.17 11.41
C ARG A 70 7.86 -31.40 10.58
N GLY A 71 7.40 -30.31 9.98
CA GLY A 71 8.21 -29.54 9.03
C GLY A 71 7.40 -28.54 8.20
N ARG A 72 7.91 -28.13 7.06
CA ARG A 72 7.27 -27.15 6.16
C ARG A 72 7.52 -27.47 4.70
N PHE A 73 6.60 -27.08 3.83
CA PHE A 73 6.82 -27.11 2.39
C PHE A 73 7.44 -25.80 1.91
N LYS A 74 8.45 -25.91 1.04
CA LYS A 74 9.04 -24.80 0.26
C LYS A 74 8.88 -25.11 -1.23
N ILE A 75 8.31 -24.18 -1.97
CA ILE A 75 8.12 -24.31 -3.42
C ILE A 75 9.00 -23.25 -4.06
N THR A 76 10.12 -23.67 -4.65
CA THR A 76 11.19 -22.78 -5.14
C THR A 76 11.15 -22.60 -6.66
N PHE A 77 11.26 -21.35 -7.08
CA PHE A 77 11.43 -20.92 -8.46
C PHE A 77 12.77 -20.22 -8.59
N LYS A 78 13.66 -20.79 -9.40
CA LYS A 78 14.88 -20.11 -9.83
C LYS A 78 14.51 -19.12 -10.95
N VAL A 79 14.91 -17.87 -10.78
CA VAL A 79 14.76 -16.81 -11.78
C VAL A 79 16.02 -16.81 -12.62
N LEU A 80 15.95 -17.36 -13.82
CA LEU A 80 17.09 -17.50 -14.72
C LEU A 80 17.46 -16.13 -15.31
N ASN A 81 18.74 -15.93 -15.63
CA ASN A 81 19.28 -14.72 -16.26
C ASN A 81 18.88 -13.43 -15.52
N CYS A 82 18.97 -13.44 -14.20
CA CYS A 82 18.62 -12.31 -13.34
C CYS A 82 19.81 -11.97 -12.44
N PHE A 83 20.58 -10.97 -12.85
CA PHE A 83 21.80 -10.56 -12.15
C PHE A 83 21.63 -9.30 -11.30
N ASN A 84 20.52 -8.59 -11.45
CA ASN A 84 20.21 -7.41 -10.65
C ASN A 84 18.70 -7.34 -10.31
N PRO A 85 18.20 -8.28 -9.50
CA PRO A 85 16.78 -8.34 -9.20
C PRO A 85 16.32 -7.09 -8.46
N ARG A 86 15.18 -6.55 -8.88
CA ARG A 86 14.44 -5.56 -8.09
C ARG A 86 13.23 -6.23 -7.46
N TRP A 87 13.00 -5.93 -6.20
CA TRP A 87 11.95 -6.57 -5.40
C TRP A 87 10.85 -5.57 -5.03
N LEU A 88 9.59 -6.02 -5.09
CA LEU A 88 8.45 -5.36 -4.46
C LEU A 88 7.59 -6.39 -3.74
N ILE A 89 7.29 -6.12 -2.48
CA ILE A 89 6.21 -6.77 -1.73
C ILE A 89 5.33 -5.65 -1.17
N PRO A 90 4.11 -5.44 -1.69
CA PRO A 90 3.26 -4.32 -1.30
C PRO A 90 3.08 -4.23 0.23
N GLY A 91 3.45 -3.09 0.81
CA GLY A 91 3.34 -2.83 2.26
C GLY A 91 4.48 -3.38 3.13
N ILE A 92 5.44 -4.13 2.56
CA ILE A 92 6.60 -4.66 3.29
C ILE A 92 7.91 -4.15 2.71
N PHE A 93 8.07 -4.26 1.39
CA PHE A 93 9.36 -4.20 0.73
C PHE A 93 9.28 -3.35 -0.54
N TYR A 94 9.90 -2.17 -0.53
CA TYR A 94 9.95 -1.29 -1.71
C TYR A 94 11.24 -0.47 -1.74
N LYS A 95 12.03 -0.64 -2.80
CA LYS A 95 13.26 0.12 -3.08
C LYS A 95 14.14 0.29 -1.81
N ASP A 96 14.41 1.54 -1.42
CA ASP A 96 15.26 1.90 -0.30
C ASP A 96 14.40 2.21 0.93
N ASN A 97 14.05 1.15 1.65
CA ASN A 97 13.11 1.18 2.77
C ASN A 97 13.56 1.99 4.00
N ASN A 98 14.72 2.68 3.98
CA ASN A 98 15.18 3.61 5.02
C ASN A 98 16.15 4.64 4.39
N ALA A 99 15.69 5.41 3.39
CA ALA A 99 16.56 6.29 2.57
C ALA A 99 17.24 7.45 3.34
N LYS A 100 16.86 7.71 4.60
CA LYS A 100 17.52 8.70 5.47
C LYS A 100 17.89 8.07 6.82
N LEU A 101 19.10 8.36 7.28
CA LEU A 101 19.67 7.93 8.58
C LEU A 101 18.81 8.34 9.80
N THR A 102 17.84 9.24 9.62
CA THR A 102 16.97 9.76 10.68
C THR A 102 15.72 8.92 10.93
N CYS A 103 15.44 7.88 10.14
CA CYS A 103 14.29 7.01 10.39
C CYS A 103 14.56 6.12 11.61
N TRP A 104 13.94 6.43 12.75
CA TRP A 104 14.07 5.64 13.99
C TRP A 104 13.48 4.23 13.85
N LYS A 105 12.58 4.05 12.88
CA LYS A 105 11.96 2.76 12.54
C LYS A 105 12.76 2.08 11.44
N LYS A 106 13.31 0.90 11.74
CA LYS A 106 14.00 0.07 10.76
C LYS A 106 13.01 -0.79 9.98
N PHE A 107 13.08 -0.74 8.65
CA PHE A 107 12.35 -1.63 7.75
C PHE A 107 13.30 -2.57 6.98
N PRO A 108 12.85 -3.78 6.58
CA PRO A 108 13.64 -4.71 5.78
C PRO A 108 14.18 -4.08 4.48
N LYS A 109 15.44 -4.35 4.17
CA LYS A 109 16.18 -3.89 2.98
C LYS A 109 16.91 -5.04 2.31
N PHE A 110 17.05 -4.93 0.99
CA PHE A 110 17.77 -5.89 0.18
C PHE A 110 19.17 -5.35 -0.12
N ASN A 111 20.19 -6.14 0.18
CA ASN A 111 21.55 -5.95 -0.31
C ASN A 111 22.24 -7.31 -0.35
N ILE A 112 23.14 -7.52 -1.30
CA ILE A 112 23.96 -8.74 -1.42
C ILE A 112 24.82 -8.92 -0.15
N GLU A 113 25.31 -7.82 0.43
CA GLU A 113 26.05 -7.80 1.68
C GLU A 113 25.09 -7.59 2.86
N PRO A 114 24.83 -8.62 3.69
CA PRO A 114 23.89 -8.52 4.78
C PRO A 114 24.46 -7.72 5.95
N GLU A 115 23.64 -6.83 6.52
CA GLU A 115 23.89 -6.13 7.78
C GLU A 115 22.62 -6.20 8.64
N LEU A 116 22.46 -7.31 9.35
CA LEU A 116 21.22 -7.63 10.07
C LEU A 116 20.85 -6.56 11.12
N GLY A 117 21.86 -5.92 11.75
CA GLY A 117 21.65 -4.81 12.68
C GLY A 117 20.89 -3.63 12.05
N ASN A 118 20.99 -3.45 10.74
CA ASN A 118 20.29 -2.42 9.97
C ASN A 118 19.16 -2.97 9.10
N PHE A 119 18.74 -4.22 9.35
CA PHE A 119 17.69 -4.91 8.61
C PHE A 119 18.03 -5.01 7.12
N ILE A 120 19.31 -5.23 6.82
CA ILE A 120 19.79 -5.43 5.46
C ILE A 120 20.12 -6.92 5.31
N SER A 121 19.55 -7.58 4.31
CA SER A 121 19.88 -8.96 3.99
C SER A 121 19.73 -9.25 2.50
N ASN A 122 20.48 -10.25 2.04
CA ASN A 122 20.41 -10.78 0.68
C ASN A 122 19.31 -11.86 0.52
N GLN A 123 18.59 -12.13 1.61
CA GLN A 123 17.43 -13.01 1.62
C GLN A 123 16.42 -12.53 2.65
N TRP A 124 15.15 -12.75 2.37
CA TRP A 124 14.08 -12.49 3.31
C TRP A 124 12.96 -13.50 3.15
N SER A 125 12.34 -13.84 4.27
CA SER A 125 11.03 -14.47 4.31
C SER A 125 10.04 -13.67 5.16
N PHE A 126 8.79 -13.67 4.73
CA PHE A 126 7.71 -12.95 5.39
C PHE A 126 6.42 -13.75 5.40
N SER A 127 5.61 -13.61 6.45
CA SER A 127 4.22 -14.05 6.43
C SER A 127 3.44 -13.29 5.33
N ALA A 128 2.65 -14.00 4.53
CA ALA A 128 1.85 -13.38 3.48
C ALA A 128 0.80 -12.40 4.03
N ARG A 129 0.36 -12.59 5.29
CA ARG A 129 -0.57 -11.69 6.00
C ARG A 129 -0.01 -10.30 6.27
N ARG A 130 1.30 -10.12 6.13
CA ARG A 130 1.98 -8.84 6.37
C ARG A 130 1.90 -7.91 5.17
N ALA A 131 1.67 -8.46 3.99
CA ALA A 131 1.60 -7.68 2.77
C ALA A 131 0.20 -7.10 2.59
N ALA A 132 0.12 -5.89 2.04
CA ALA A 132 -1.15 -5.27 1.64
C ALA A 132 -1.85 -6.07 0.52
N MET A 133 -1.05 -6.72 -0.32
CA MET A 133 -1.46 -7.75 -1.26
C MET A 133 -0.43 -8.88 -1.18
N PRO A 134 -0.81 -10.15 -0.95
CA PRO A 134 0.12 -11.25 -0.77
C PRO A 134 0.72 -11.68 -2.13
N VAL A 135 1.61 -10.85 -2.65
CA VAL A 135 2.36 -11.06 -3.88
C VAL A 135 3.78 -10.53 -3.72
N ILE A 136 4.74 -11.28 -4.27
CA ILE A 136 6.12 -10.80 -4.47
C ILE A 136 6.35 -10.57 -5.95
N PHE A 137 6.88 -9.40 -6.31
CA PHE A 137 7.33 -9.06 -7.65
C PHE A 137 8.85 -9.05 -7.70
N CYS A 138 9.38 -9.56 -8.81
CA CYS A 138 10.79 -9.55 -9.17
C CYS A 138 10.94 -9.05 -10.60
N TRP A 139 11.68 -7.96 -10.79
CA TRP A 139 12.13 -7.55 -12.11
C TRP A 139 13.53 -8.10 -12.35
N ALA A 140 13.63 -8.97 -13.34
CA ALA A 140 14.87 -9.40 -13.96
C ALA A 140 15.22 -8.46 -15.13
N ASP A 141 16.35 -8.71 -15.78
CA ASP A 141 16.85 -7.86 -16.87
C ASP A 141 15.91 -7.87 -18.10
N GLU A 142 15.30 -9.02 -18.40
CA GLU A 142 14.49 -9.22 -19.61
C GLU A 142 12.99 -9.39 -19.35
N PHE A 143 12.58 -9.60 -18.10
CA PHE A 143 11.18 -9.85 -17.76
C PHE A 143 10.87 -9.45 -16.33
N MET A 144 9.58 -9.39 -16.01
CA MET A 144 9.07 -9.33 -14.65
C MET A 144 8.36 -10.65 -14.35
N CYS A 145 8.59 -11.18 -13.15
CA CYS A 145 7.80 -12.28 -12.61
C CYS A 145 7.19 -11.90 -11.26
N ALA A 146 6.04 -12.49 -10.96
CA ALA A 146 5.42 -12.33 -9.66
C ALA A 146 4.82 -13.63 -9.16
N ILE A 147 4.78 -13.82 -7.84
CA ILE A 147 4.14 -14.98 -7.21
C ILE A 147 3.15 -14.48 -6.17
N PHE A 148 1.88 -14.80 -6.37
CA PHE A 148 0.79 -14.53 -5.43
C PHE A 148 0.37 -15.81 -4.73
N THR A 149 0.04 -15.71 -3.44
CA THR A 149 -0.62 -16.80 -2.69
C THR A 149 -1.74 -16.23 -1.82
N PRO A 150 -2.88 -16.92 -1.62
CA PRO A 150 -3.88 -16.48 -0.64
C PRO A 150 -3.29 -16.36 0.77
N ILE A 151 -3.86 -15.49 1.60
CA ILE A 151 -3.37 -15.31 2.98
C ILE A 151 -3.63 -16.51 3.91
N TYR A 152 -4.44 -17.48 3.46
CA TYR A 152 -4.72 -18.74 4.17
C TYR A 152 -4.52 -19.92 3.22
N PHE A 153 -4.06 -21.03 3.77
CA PHE A 153 -4.15 -22.35 3.15
C PHE A 153 -4.79 -23.33 4.16
N SER A 154 -5.00 -24.57 3.76
CA SER A 154 -5.71 -25.58 4.58
C SER A 154 -5.17 -25.76 6.02
N HIS A 155 -3.90 -25.47 6.29
CA HIS A 155 -3.26 -25.69 7.60
C HIS A 155 -2.59 -24.42 8.16
N GLY A 156 -3.06 -23.23 7.78
CA GLY A 156 -2.62 -21.98 8.39
C GLY A 156 -2.32 -20.87 7.38
N ASN A 157 -1.22 -20.15 7.61
CA ASN A 157 -0.84 -19.00 6.78
C ASN A 157 0.45 -19.27 6.01
N PRO A 158 0.50 -18.95 4.70
CA PRO A 158 1.71 -19.11 3.91
C PRO A 158 2.63 -17.90 4.02
N GLY A 159 3.83 -18.03 3.50
CA GLY A 159 4.83 -16.97 3.43
C GLY A 159 5.51 -16.87 2.08
N PHE A 160 6.20 -15.74 1.89
CA PHE A 160 7.10 -15.50 0.77
C PHE A 160 8.53 -15.72 1.21
N PHE A 161 9.38 -16.08 0.26
CA PHE A 161 10.82 -16.05 0.39
C PHE A 161 11.41 -15.51 -0.91
N PHE A 162 12.48 -14.72 -0.79
CA PHE A 162 13.33 -14.39 -1.93
C PHE A 162 14.78 -14.28 -1.52
N HIS A 163 15.65 -14.47 -2.49
CA HIS A 163 17.09 -14.48 -2.30
C HIS A 163 17.81 -14.04 -3.57
N PHE A 164 18.92 -13.31 -3.40
CA PHE A 164 19.94 -13.15 -4.43
C PHE A 164 21.33 -12.99 -3.82
N ASN A 165 22.28 -13.83 -4.24
CA ASN A 165 23.67 -13.82 -3.74
C ASN A 165 24.72 -13.25 -4.72
N GLY A 166 24.29 -12.61 -5.81
CA GLY A 166 25.18 -12.18 -6.89
C GLY A 166 25.20 -13.11 -8.10
N SER A 167 24.75 -14.36 -7.95
CA SER A 167 24.72 -15.36 -9.03
C SER A 167 23.39 -16.09 -9.18
N GLU A 168 22.71 -16.38 -8.08
CA GLU A 168 21.45 -17.11 -8.07
C GLU A 168 20.33 -16.25 -7.52
N THR A 169 19.26 -16.08 -8.32
CA THR A 169 18.02 -15.42 -7.89
C THR A 169 16.94 -16.47 -7.63
N GLU A 170 16.36 -16.46 -6.43
CA GLU A 170 15.27 -17.37 -6.06
C GLU A 170 14.05 -16.62 -5.52
N ILE A 171 12.88 -17.15 -5.84
CA ILE A 171 11.60 -16.81 -5.21
C ILE A 171 10.98 -18.11 -4.73
N ALA A 172 10.44 -18.13 -3.52
CA ALA A 172 9.71 -19.29 -3.03
C ALA A 172 8.46 -18.93 -2.24
N LEU A 173 7.58 -19.92 -2.14
CA LEU A 173 6.47 -19.92 -1.21
C LEU A 173 6.74 -20.90 -0.07
N LEU A 174 6.32 -20.53 1.12
CA LEU A 174 6.51 -21.29 2.35
C LEU A 174 5.16 -21.67 2.95
N PHE A 175 4.97 -22.95 3.27
CA PHE A 175 3.74 -23.47 3.86
C PHE A 175 4.08 -24.34 5.09
N PRO A 176 3.94 -23.82 6.32
CA PRO A 176 3.58 -22.44 6.70
C PRO A 176 4.74 -21.44 6.54
N TYR A 177 4.46 -20.15 6.78
CA TYR A 177 5.43 -19.07 6.67
C TYR A 177 6.62 -19.17 7.64
N THR A 178 7.71 -18.51 7.28
CA THR A 178 8.78 -18.08 8.20
C THR A 178 8.95 -16.56 8.13
N GLU A 179 9.47 -15.95 9.18
CA GLU A 179 9.98 -14.57 9.18
C GLU A 179 11.48 -14.62 9.49
N GLU A 180 12.32 -14.56 8.46
CA GLU A 180 13.78 -14.68 8.57
C GLU A 180 14.50 -13.72 7.57
N PRO A 181 15.73 -13.29 7.85
CA PRO A 181 16.54 -13.58 9.04
C PRO A 181 16.03 -12.90 10.33
N LEU A 182 15.11 -11.94 10.21
CA LEU A 182 14.51 -11.21 11.33
C LEU A 182 13.00 -11.04 11.08
N SER A 183 12.21 -11.02 12.16
CA SER A 183 10.83 -10.52 12.09
C SER A 183 10.85 -9.00 12.21
N TYR A 184 10.33 -8.24 11.24
CA TYR A 184 10.26 -6.77 11.35
C TYR A 184 9.12 -6.25 12.26
N VAL A 185 8.44 -7.17 12.95
CA VAL A 185 7.37 -6.87 13.91
C VAL A 185 7.95 -6.41 15.24
N TYR A 186 7.74 -5.14 15.58
CA TYR A 186 8.35 -4.48 16.74
C TYR A 186 8.15 -5.22 18.07
N PHE A 187 6.94 -5.69 18.38
CA PHE A 187 6.65 -6.37 19.64
C PHE A 187 7.26 -7.78 19.77
N ARG A 188 7.96 -8.28 18.73
CA ARG A 188 8.68 -9.56 18.74
C ARG A 188 10.18 -9.43 19.00
N ASN A 189 10.67 -8.22 19.33
CA ASN A 189 12.10 -7.93 19.52
C ASN A 189 12.98 -8.42 18.36
N PHE A 190 12.41 -8.38 17.15
CA PHE A 190 13.06 -8.73 15.88
C PHE A 190 13.59 -10.15 15.72
N LYS A 191 13.25 -11.08 16.63
CA LYS A 191 13.66 -12.49 16.52
C LYS A 191 12.99 -13.17 15.33
N PRO A 192 13.68 -14.05 14.58
CA PRO A 192 13.04 -14.84 13.53
C PRO A 192 11.89 -15.70 14.07
N ASP A 193 10.85 -15.91 13.25
CA ASP A 193 9.68 -16.75 13.57
C ASP A 193 9.62 -17.93 12.59
N PHE A 194 9.62 -19.15 13.14
CA PHE A 194 9.54 -20.38 12.36
C PHE A 194 8.23 -21.10 12.71
N LYS A 195 7.45 -21.44 11.69
CA LYS A 195 6.27 -22.29 11.83
C LYS A 195 6.51 -23.63 11.16
N SER A 196 5.92 -24.68 11.73
CA SER A 196 5.94 -26.03 11.19
C SER A 196 4.53 -26.61 11.23
N LEU A 197 4.22 -27.45 10.24
CA LEU A 197 3.08 -28.36 10.22
C LEU A 197 3.35 -29.52 11.18
N ASN A 198 2.27 -30.08 11.72
CA ASN A 198 2.25 -31.44 12.27
C ASN A 198 1.26 -32.24 11.43
N LEU A 199 1.74 -33.27 10.74
CA LEU A 199 0.97 -34.01 9.73
C LEU A 199 0.82 -35.46 10.14
N ASN A 200 -0.41 -35.90 10.31
CA ASN A 200 -0.75 -37.29 10.54
C ASN A 200 -0.74 -38.08 9.23
N LYS A 201 -0.69 -39.42 9.33
CA LYS A 201 -0.84 -40.29 8.17
C LYS A 201 -2.19 -40.06 7.48
N GLY A 202 -2.18 -39.97 6.15
CA GLY A 202 -3.34 -39.71 5.30
C GLY A 202 -3.84 -38.27 5.35
N GLU A 203 -3.18 -37.38 6.10
CA GLU A 203 -3.60 -35.98 6.19
C GLU A 203 -3.32 -35.26 4.87
N LEU A 204 -4.32 -34.54 4.37
CA LEU A 204 -4.32 -33.90 3.06
C LEU A 204 -4.17 -32.39 3.18
N ILE A 205 -3.06 -31.87 2.66
CA ILE A 205 -2.76 -30.44 2.61
C ILE A 205 -3.12 -29.89 1.24
N LYS A 206 -3.86 -28.78 1.25
CA LYS A 206 -4.20 -28.00 0.07
C LYS A 206 -3.64 -26.59 0.17
N PHE A 207 -2.96 -26.15 -0.87
CA PHE A 207 -2.55 -24.76 -1.08
C PHE A 207 -2.57 -24.43 -2.57
N SER A 208 -2.64 -23.14 -2.89
CA SER A 208 -2.69 -22.66 -4.26
C SER A 208 -1.93 -21.36 -4.40
N PHE A 209 -1.41 -21.08 -5.59
CA PHE A 209 -0.74 -19.83 -5.88
C PHE A 209 -0.81 -19.52 -7.38
N LYS A 210 -0.54 -18.27 -7.73
CA LYS A 210 -0.48 -17.81 -9.12
C LYS A 210 0.93 -17.29 -9.41
N ILE A 211 1.50 -17.70 -10.52
CA ILE A 211 2.76 -17.16 -11.05
C ILE A 211 2.40 -16.27 -12.23
N PHE A 212 2.95 -15.07 -12.29
CA PHE A 212 2.79 -14.12 -13.39
C PHE A 212 4.11 -13.92 -14.11
N LEU A 213 4.04 -13.74 -15.42
CA LEU A 213 5.16 -13.40 -16.29
C LEU A 213 4.75 -12.24 -17.21
N GLY A 214 5.58 -11.20 -17.24
CA GLY A 214 5.36 -10.02 -18.06
C GLY A 214 6.66 -9.40 -18.54
N LYS A 215 6.53 -8.35 -19.35
CA LYS A 215 7.68 -7.53 -19.82
C LYS A 215 8.42 -6.88 -18.63
N PRO A 216 9.69 -6.48 -18.78
CA PRO A 216 10.49 -5.89 -17.69
C PRO A 216 10.09 -4.47 -17.29
N ASP A 217 8.91 -4.00 -17.72
CA ASP A 217 8.36 -2.70 -17.34
C ASP A 217 8.11 -2.65 -15.82
N LEU A 218 8.72 -1.63 -15.18
CA LEU A 218 8.59 -1.37 -13.75
C LEU A 218 7.15 -1.09 -13.32
N HIS A 219 6.26 -0.76 -14.26
CA HIS A 219 4.85 -0.52 -13.97
C HIS A 219 3.96 -1.74 -14.16
N ASN A 220 4.42 -2.85 -14.76
CA ASN A 220 3.57 -4.03 -14.99
C ASN A 220 2.96 -4.66 -13.72
N TYR A 221 3.49 -4.34 -12.52
CA TYR A 221 2.84 -4.73 -11.27
C TYR A 221 1.44 -4.13 -11.12
N ASP A 222 1.17 -2.97 -11.72
CA ASP A 222 -0.09 -2.26 -11.60
C ASP A 222 -1.25 -3.04 -12.24
N LYS A 223 -1.02 -3.66 -13.40
CA LYS A 223 -1.97 -4.55 -14.09
C LYS A 223 -2.35 -5.73 -13.21
N ILE A 224 -1.36 -6.38 -12.60
CA ILE A 224 -1.58 -7.52 -11.70
C ILE A 224 -2.38 -7.07 -10.47
N LEU A 225 -2.02 -5.94 -9.84
CA LEU A 225 -2.74 -5.43 -8.67
C LEU A 225 -4.18 -5.00 -9.01
N ARG A 226 -4.39 -4.32 -10.14
CA ARG A 226 -5.73 -3.92 -10.62
C ARG A 226 -6.59 -5.15 -10.90
N TRP A 227 -6.02 -6.16 -11.53
CA TRP A 227 -6.71 -7.42 -11.76
C TRP A 227 -7.17 -8.06 -10.45
N PHE A 228 -6.27 -8.19 -9.46
CA PHE A 228 -6.67 -8.70 -8.14
C PHE A 228 -7.76 -7.86 -7.48
N TYR A 229 -7.68 -6.53 -7.57
CA TYR A 229 -8.76 -5.67 -7.09
C TYR A 229 -10.11 -6.04 -7.74
N HIS A 230 -10.14 -6.22 -9.07
CA HIS A 230 -11.38 -6.58 -9.77
C HIS A 230 -11.88 -7.99 -9.49
N GLU A 231 -10.98 -8.96 -9.34
CA GLU A 231 -11.33 -10.35 -8.97
C GLU A 231 -11.88 -10.44 -7.54
N MET A 232 -11.33 -9.64 -6.63
CA MET A 232 -11.59 -9.76 -5.20
C MET A 232 -12.64 -8.77 -4.67
N LYS A 233 -12.98 -7.70 -5.41
CA LYS A 233 -13.87 -6.63 -4.92
C LYS A 233 -15.26 -7.14 -4.51
N GLU A 234 -15.84 -8.07 -5.28
CA GLU A 234 -17.21 -8.56 -5.03
C GLU A 234 -17.29 -9.43 -3.78
N PHE A 235 -16.17 -10.08 -3.40
CA PHE A 235 -16.06 -10.92 -2.22
C PHE A 235 -15.56 -10.18 -0.98
N ASN A 236 -15.06 -8.94 -1.14
CA ASN A 236 -14.49 -8.12 -0.08
C ASN A 236 -15.23 -6.79 0.09
N LEU A 237 -16.55 -6.79 -0.13
CA LEU A 237 -17.35 -5.61 0.11
C LEU A 237 -17.33 -5.28 1.62
N PRO A 238 -17.05 -4.02 1.99
CA PRO A 238 -17.14 -3.61 3.38
C PRO A 238 -18.58 -3.85 3.88
N SER A 239 -18.70 -4.32 5.12
CA SER A 239 -19.99 -4.47 5.81
C SER A 239 -20.10 -3.39 6.90
N PRO A 240 -20.40 -2.13 6.54
CA PRO A 240 -20.47 -1.04 7.52
C PRO A 240 -21.67 -1.25 8.46
N TRP A 241 -21.49 -0.92 9.74
CA TRP A 241 -22.55 -0.98 10.75
C TRP A 241 -23.63 0.12 10.62
N PHE A 242 -23.48 1.02 9.65
CA PHE A 242 -24.41 2.10 9.31
C PHE A 242 -24.41 2.32 7.79
N THR A 243 -25.45 2.96 7.27
CA THR A 243 -25.55 3.26 5.83
C THR A 243 -24.64 4.43 5.43
N LEU A 244 -24.35 4.54 4.13
CA LEU A 244 -23.55 5.64 3.60
C LEU A 244 -24.18 7.01 3.92
N GLU A 245 -25.50 7.11 3.86
CA GLU A 245 -26.26 8.33 4.16
C GLU A 245 -26.08 8.73 5.62
N LYS A 246 -26.20 7.77 6.55
CA LYS A 246 -25.97 8.04 7.97
C LYS A 246 -24.52 8.41 8.24
N GLY A 247 -23.58 7.77 7.55
CA GLY A 247 -22.16 8.13 7.62
C GLY A 247 -21.90 9.56 7.15
N ALA A 248 -22.54 10.00 6.06
CA ALA A 248 -22.42 11.36 5.54
C ALA A 248 -23.02 12.40 6.51
N GLU A 249 -24.20 12.12 7.07
CA GLU A 249 -24.87 12.95 8.07
C GLU A 249 -23.99 13.17 9.31
N LEU A 250 -23.48 12.08 9.90
CA LEU A 250 -22.63 12.13 11.09
C LEU A 250 -21.30 12.85 10.81
N SER A 251 -20.73 12.62 9.63
CA SER A 251 -19.48 13.29 9.22
C SER A 251 -19.68 14.79 9.05
N ALA A 252 -20.78 15.22 8.40
CA ALA A 252 -21.09 16.65 8.24
C ALA A 252 -21.40 17.31 9.58
N TYR A 253 -22.15 16.64 10.46
CA TYR A 253 -22.41 17.10 11.81
C TYR A 253 -21.09 17.33 12.59
N GLY A 254 -20.17 16.36 12.57
CA GLY A 254 -18.89 16.48 13.25
C GLY A 254 -18.01 17.59 12.65
N LEU A 255 -17.92 17.66 11.31
CA LEU A 255 -17.17 18.71 10.62
C LEU A 255 -17.67 20.11 10.99
N TYR A 256 -18.99 20.32 11.02
CA TYR A 256 -19.56 21.63 11.33
C TYR A 256 -19.52 21.96 12.82
N ASN A 257 -19.96 21.05 13.70
CA ASN A 257 -20.11 21.38 15.13
C ASN A 257 -18.82 21.28 15.92
N TRP A 258 -17.85 20.48 15.46
CA TRP A 258 -16.61 20.24 16.23
C TRP A 258 -15.40 20.87 15.55
N HIS A 259 -15.27 20.75 14.22
CA HIS A 259 -14.05 21.17 13.53
C HIS A 259 -14.12 22.58 12.97
N PHE A 260 -15.28 23.04 12.50
CA PHE A 260 -15.44 24.36 11.93
C PHE A 260 -15.37 25.43 13.02
N ASP A 261 -14.60 26.47 12.75
CA ASP A 261 -14.43 27.65 13.58
C ASP A 261 -14.86 28.87 12.78
N GLU A 262 -16.00 29.47 13.16
CA GLU A 262 -16.60 30.58 12.41
C GLU A 262 -15.77 31.87 12.55
N GLU A 263 -15.13 32.09 13.70
CA GLU A 263 -14.31 33.28 13.95
C GLU A 263 -13.14 33.36 12.97
N ASN A 264 -12.41 32.26 12.80
CA ASN A 264 -11.24 32.21 11.93
C ASN A 264 -11.56 31.71 10.51
N ASN A 265 -12.78 31.23 10.25
CA ASN A 265 -13.20 30.60 8.99
C ASN A 265 -12.30 29.41 8.59
N VAL A 266 -12.06 28.50 9.53
CA VAL A 266 -11.20 27.33 9.32
C VAL A 266 -11.89 26.05 9.76
N ILE A 267 -11.41 24.91 9.25
CA ILE A 267 -11.74 23.58 9.76
C ILE A 267 -10.47 23.04 10.42
N PHE A 268 -10.50 22.82 11.73
CA PHE A 268 -9.34 22.30 12.44
C PHE A 268 -9.05 20.84 12.08
N GLU A 269 -7.77 20.50 11.89
CA GLU A 269 -7.32 19.16 11.49
C GLU A 269 -7.56 18.08 12.55
N THR A 270 -7.44 18.43 13.83
CA THR A 270 -7.55 17.49 14.94
C THR A 270 -8.45 18.06 16.03
N ARG A 271 -9.56 17.37 16.25
CA ARG A 271 -10.36 17.42 17.46
C ARG A 271 -10.37 16.02 18.05
N GLY A 272 -10.15 15.89 19.35
CA GLY A 272 -10.34 14.62 20.05
C GLY A 272 -11.76 14.09 19.81
N PHE A 273 -11.90 12.79 19.55
CA PHE A 273 -13.22 12.16 19.35
C PHE A 273 -14.08 12.19 20.63
N ASP A 274 -13.46 12.29 21.80
CA ASP A 274 -14.13 12.31 23.10
C ASP A 274 -13.61 13.47 23.96
N ASN A 275 -14.24 14.62 23.80
CA ASN A 275 -13.92 15.84 24.56
C ASN A 275 -14.10 15.66 26.08
N VAL A 276 -14.82 14.62 26.53
CA VAL A 276 -15.06 14.31 27.95
C VAL A 276 -13.87 13.53 28.53
N LEU A 277 -13.26 12.62 27.76
CA LEU A 277 -12.01 11.96 28.16
C LEU A 277 -10.78 12.89 28.03
N SER A 278 -10.88 13.93 27.20
CA SER A 278 -9.87 14.99 27.02
C SER A 278 -9.71 15.93 28.22
N LEU A 279 -10.51 15.80 29.28
CA LEU A 279 -10.37 16.59 30.51
C LEU A 279 -8.96 16.44 31.15
N ASN A 280 -8.29 15.31 30.90
CA ASN A 280 -6.94 15.03 31.40
C ASN A 280 -5.80 15.73 30.62
N VAL A 281 -6.09 16.41 29.50
CA VAL A 281 -5.08 17.12 28.71
C VAL A 281 -5.28 18.64 28.67
N GLY A 282 -6.19 19.20 29.48
CA GLY A 282 -6.30 20.65 29.70
C GLY A 282 -6.59 21.47 28.43
N GLY A 283 -7.48 20.98 27.56
CA GLY A 283 -7.82 21.66 26.31
C GLY A 283 -6.79 21.52 25.18
N LYS A 284 -5.69 20.77 25.40
CA LYS A 284 -4.63 20.52 24.41
C LYS A 284 -5.01 19.52 23.31
N ASP A 285 -6.20 18.91 23.37
CA ASP A 285 -6.70 17.98 22.34
C ASP A 285 -7.28 18.67 21.11
N THR A 286 -7.35 20.01 21.10
CA THR A 286 -7.65 20.78 19.90
C THR A 286 -6.40 21.47 19.41
N ARG A 287 -5.90 21.01 18.26
CA ARG A 287 -4.87 21.74 17.53
C ARG A 287 -5.55 22.71 16.58
N LYS A 288 -5.39 24.02 16.83
CA LYS A 288 -6.01 25.10 16.05
C LYS A 288 -5.29 25.35 14.71
N HIS A 289 -5.14 24.28 13.95
CA HIS A 289 -4.39 24.22 12.72
C HIS A 289 -5.30 23.75 11.59
N MET A 290 -5.12 24.27 10.39
CA MET A 290 -5.82 23.85 9.18
C MET A 290 -4.82 23.60 8.07
N HIS A 291 -4.59 22.35 7.68
CA HIS A 291 -3.99 22.06 6.37
C HIS A 291 -4.99 22.38 5.26
N ILE A 292 -4.49 22.86 4.12
CA ILE A 292 -5.37 23.20 2.99
C ILE A 292 -5.97 21.98 2.29
N SER A 293 -5.45 20.77 2.54
CA SER A 293 -5.98 19.46 2.09
C SER A 293 -5.60 18.34 3.07
N TRP A 294 -5.84 17.08 2.66
CA TRP A 294 -5.57 15.80 3.32
C TRP A 294 -6.33 15.56 4.62
N VAL A 295 -6.18 16.42 5.63
CA VAL A 295 -6.84 16.31 6.95
C VAL A 295 -7.79 17.46 7.27
N SER A 296 -7.78 18.55 6.49
CA SER A 296 -8.76 19.65 6.59
C SER A 296 -8.84 20.48 5.30
N GLY A 297 -9.26 21.75 5.40
CA GLY A 297 -9.17 22.72 4.31
C GLY A 297 -10.17 22.49 3.18
N ILE A 298 -9.76 22.73 1.92
CA ILE A 298 -10.65 22.76 0.75
C ILE A 298 -11.38 21.44 0.57
N THR A 299 -10.72 20.30 0.79
CA THR A 299 -11.31 18.97 0.60
C THR A 299 -12.54 18.75 1.51
N TYR A 300 -12.40 19.09 2.78
CA TYR A 300 -13.48 18.91 3.77
C TYR A 300 -14.51 20.04 3.70
N ALA A 301 -14.08 21.27 3.40
CA ALA A 301 -14.97 22.39 3.15
C ALA A 301 -15.87 22.14 1.94
N PHE A 302 -15.32 21.58 0.86
CA PHE A 302 -16.09 21.13 -0.31
C PHE A 302 -17.07 20.02 0.06
N ALA A 303 -16.65 19.01 0.83
CA ALA A 303 -17.52 17.92 1.26
C ALA A 303 -18.71 18.44 2.09
N LEU A 304 -18.44 19.33 3.06
CA LEU A 304 -19.46 19.96 3.89
C LEU A 304 -20.42 20.80 3.05
N MET A 305 -19.90 21.65 2.16
CA MET A 305 -20.71 22.47 1.25
C MET A 305 -21.59 21.61 0.34
N LYS A 306 -21.00 20.56 -0.27
CA LYS A 306 -21.72 19.64 -1.15
C LYS A 306 -22.84 18.91 -0.40
N TYR A 307 -22.58 18.43 0.81
CA TYR A 307 -23.59 17.78 1.64
C TYR A 307 -24.69 18.77 2.04
N GLY A 308 -24.33 20.00 2.44
CA GLY A 308 -25.29 21.08 2.70
C GLY A 308 -26.24 21.32 1.53
N TYR A 309 -25.75 21.30 0.29
CA TYR A 309 -26.62 21.37 -0.88
C TYR A 309 -27.54 20.16 -1.07
N ILE A 310 -27.12 18.96 -0.69
CA ILE A 310 -27.94 17.74 -0.80
C ILE A 310 -29.11 17.80 0.18
N ILE A 311 -28.88 18.28 1.41
CA ILE A 311 -29.90 18.30 2.47
C ILE A 311 -30.61 19.66 2.62
N GLY A 312 -30.19 20.68 1.87
CA GLY A 312 -30.75 22.04 1.97
C GLY A 312 -30.30 22.83 3.19
N ASP A 313 -29.14 22.51 3.78
CA ASP A 313 -28.61 23.20 4.96
C ASP A 313 -27.70 24.38 4.56
N SER A 314 -28.20 25.60 4.76
CA SER A 314 -27.48 26.85 4.45
C SER A 314 -26.25 27.08 5.33
N ASN A 315 -26.23 26.56 6.56
CA ASN A 315 -25.10 26.74 7.48
C ASN A 315 -23.89 25.95 6.99
N TYR A 316 -24.11 24.71 6.55
CA TYR A 316 -23.05 23.87 5.98
C TYR A 316 -22.51 24.46 4.68
N ILE A 317 -23.40 24.99 3.83
CA ILE A 317 -23.02 25.70 2.61
C ILE A 317 -22.16 26.93 2.94
N LYS A 318 -22.60 27.78 3.88
CA LYS A 318 -21.88 29.00 4.29
C LYS A 318 -20.50 28.66 4.87
N ALA A 319 -20.43 27.69 5.78
CA ALA A 319 -19.18 27.28 6.41
C ALA A 319 -18.16 26.74 5.39
N GLY A 320 -18.59 25.83 4.49
CA GLY A 320 -17.72 25.32 3.45
C GLY A 320 -17.22 26.42 2.52
N LYS A 321 -18.07 27.37 2.11
CA LYS A 321 -17.66 28.52 1.29
C LYS A 321 -16.69 29.44 2.01
N SER A 322 -16.90 29.72 3.29
CA SER A 322 -16.06 30.67 4.02
C SER A 322 -14.63 30.16 4.18
N VAL A 323 -14.45 28.86 4.43
CA VAL A 323 -13.13 28.21 4.50
C VAL A 323 -12.41 28.27 3.16
N ILE A 324 -13.10 27.93 2.06
CA ILE A 324 -12.50 28.00 0.71
C ILE A 324 -12.13 29.44 0.38
N ASN A 325 -13.01 30.41 0.68
CA ASN A 325 -12.75 31.83 0.48
C ASN A 325 -11.51 32.29 1.26
N LYS A 326 -11.37 31.90 2.52
CA LYS A 326 -10.18 32.22 3.31
C LYS A 326 -8.89 31.71 2.65
N ILE A 327 -8.86 30.44 2.26
CA ILE A 327 -7.69 29.83 1.62
C ILE A 327 -7.36 30.54 0.30
N VAL A 328 -8.36 30.80 -0.55
CA VAL A 328 -8.15 31.46 -1.85
C VAL A 328 -7.69 32.91 -1.70
N ASN A 329 -8.27 33.65 -0.77
CA ASN A 329 -8.00 35.08 -0.60
C ASN A 329 -6.66 35.34 0.11
N GLU A 330 -6.33 34.55 1.13
CA GLU A 330 -5.25 34.85 2.05
C GLU A 330 -4.09 33.85 1.96
N GLY A 331 -4.35 32.62 1.50
CA GLY A 331 -3.39 31.52 1.55
C GLY A 331 -2.31 31.52 0.47
N ASN A 332 -2.13 32.61 -0.27
CA ASN A 332 -1.08 32.70 -1.30
C ASN A 332 0.30 32.89 -0.67
N SER A 333 1.25 32.05 -1.07
CA SER A 333 2.66 32.19 -0.71
C SER A 333 3.40 33.16 -1.66
N PRO A 334 4.59 33.66 -1.28
CA PRO A 334 5.40 34.52 -2.14
C PRO A 334 5.76 33.86 -3.49
N ALA A 335 5.96 32.54 -3.51
CA ALA A 335 6.19 31.77 -4.75
C ALA A 335 4.97 31.73 -5.69
N GLY A 336 3.82 32.22 -5.25
CA GLY A 336 2.60 32.24 -6.04
C GLY A 336 1.82 30.92 -6.03
N ILE A 337 2.17 30.00 -5.15
CA ILE A 337 1.37 28.80 -4.83
C ILE A 337 0.57 29.04 -3.54
N LEU A 338 -0.20 28.05 -3.09
CA LEU A 338 -0.81 28.11 -1.76
C LEU A 338 0.16 27.63 -0.68
N TRP A 339 0.14 28.27 0.48
CA TRP A 339 0.69 27.74 1.72
C TRP A 339 0.03 26.40 2.07
N SER A 340 0.76 25.50 2.72
CA SER A 340 0.23 24.17 3.05
C SER A 340 -0.65 24.16 4.30
N GLN A 341 -0.49 25.13 5.20
CA GLN A 341 -1.19 25.18 6.47
C GLN A 341 -1.50 26.62 6.92
N TRP A 342 -2.54 26.77 7.73
CA TRP A 342 -2.80 27.92 8.61
C TRP A 342 -2.76 27.48 10.07
N THR A 343 -2.23 28.31 10.98
CA THR A 343 -2.32 28.12 12.43
C THR A 343 -2.81 29.39 13.13
N ALA A 344 -3.41 29.23 14.30
CA ALA A 344 -3.87 30.38 15.10
C ALA A 344 -2.73 31.29 15.55
N GLU A 345 -1.54 30.73 15.78
CA GLU A 345 -0.37 31.44 16.29
C GLU A 345 0.40 32.18 15.20
N ASN A 346 0.58 31.55 14.03
CA ASN A 346 1.49 32.03 12.98
C ASN A 346 0.78 32.44 11.68
N GLY A 347 -0.53 32.22 11.57
CA GLY A 347 -1.24 32.42 10.32
C GLY A 347 -0.81 31.39 9.27
N TRP A 348 -0.61 31.84 8.02
CA TRP A 348 -0.24 30.96 6.91
C TRP A 348 1.24 30.56 6.98
N THR A 349 1.50 29.26 6.90
CA THR A 349 2.84 28.68 7.07
C THR A 349 3.00 27.38 6.29
N ASP A 350 4.20 26.84 6.32
CA ASP A 350 4.50 25.47 5.92
C ASP A 350 3.87 24.44 6.86
N GLY A 351 3.28 23.40 6.27
CA GLY A 351 2.64 22.30 6.98
C GLY A 351 3.65 21.26 7.48
N TRP A 352 3.23 20.00 7.56
CA TRP A 352 4.10 18.92 8.02
C TRP A 352 5.17 18.56 6.99
N ASN A 353 6.31 19.24 7.11
CA ASN A 353 7.44 19.06 6.21
C ASN A 353 8.72 18.70 6.98
N PRO A 354 9.66 17.99 6.33
CA PRO A 354 10.95 17.64 6.93
C PRO A 354 11.89 18.85 7.12
N GLU A 355 11.65 19.94 6.39
CA GLU A 355 12.40 21.20 6.49
C GLU A 355 11.41 22.38 6.46
N PRO A 356 11.75 23.51 7.13
CA PRO A 356 10.95 24.71 7.09
C PRO A 356 10.72 25.24 5.67
N GLU A 357 9.66 26.02 5.49
CA GLU A 357 9.28 26.73 4.26
C GLU A 357 8.86 25.84 3.09
N LEU A 358 8.79 24.53 3.26
CA LEU A 358 8.39 23.64 2.18
C LEU A 358 6.86 23.50 2.08
N THR A 359 6.37 23.29 0.87
CA THR A 359 5.01 22.84 0.62
C THR A 359 5.06 21.57 -0.21
N GLN A 360 4.43 20.52 0.32
CA GLN A 360 4.34 19.22 -0.35
C GLN A 360 3.45 19.31 -1.59
N ALA A 361 3.95 18.81 -2.72
CA ALA A 361 3.23 18.82 -4.00
C ALA A 361 1.87 18.09 -3.93
N ARG A 362 1.79 17.03 -3.13
CA ARG A 362 0.54 16.30 -2.88
C ARG A 362 -0.54 17.17 -2.23
N THR A 363 -0.20 17.88 -1.14
CA THR A 363 -1.15 18.76 -0.43
C THR A 363 -1.70 19.83 -1.36
N LEU A 364 -0.82 20.46 -2.15
CA LEU A 364 -1.21 21.48 -3.12
C LEU A 364 -2.10 20.92 -4.24
N SER A 365 -1.69 19.81 -4.84
CA SER A 365 -2.43 19.19 -5.95
C SER A 365 -3.82 18.71 -5.54
N GLU A 366 -3.97 18.09 -4.36
CA GLU A 366 -5.28 17.72 -3.82
C GLU A 366 -6.15 18.95 -3.55
N ALA A 367 -5.61 20.00 -2.92
CA ALA A 367 -6.33 21.24 -2.67
C ALA A 367 -6.89 21.87 -3.95
N ILE A 368 -6.06 21.95 -5.00
CA ILE A 368 -6.48 22.51 -6.30
C ILE A 368 -7.48 21.60 -7.01
N LEU A 369 -7.34 20.28 -6.96
CA LEU A 369 -8.34 19.35 -7.50
C LEU A 369 -9.72 19.56 -6.87
N PHE A 370 -9.77 19.69 -5.54
CA PHE A 370 -11.03 19.92 -4.84
C PHE A 370 -11.56 21.35 -5.02
N LEU A 371 -10.69 22.34 -5.20
CA LEU A 371 -11.10 23.70 -5.57
C LEU A 371 -11.76 23.72 -6.96
N CYS A 372 -11.20 23.01 -7.94
CA CYS A 372 -11.84 22.84 -9.26
C CYS A 372 -13.24 22.22 -9.13
N ARG A 373 -13.39 21.17 -8.29
CA ARG A 373 -14.69 20.53 -8.03
C ARG A 373 -15.68 21.48 -7.36
N ALA A 374 -15.21 22.27 -6.39
CA ALA A 374 -16.02 23.27 -5.70
C ALA A 374 -16.49 24.37 -6.65
N TYR A 375 -15.57 24.93 -7.46
CA TYR A 375 -15.87 25.93 -8.47
C TYR A 375 -16.89 25.41 -9.51
N GLN A 376 -16.71 24.18 -10.01
CA GLN A 376 -17.67 23.58 -10.94
C GLN A 376 -19.06 23.38 -10.31
N LEU A 377 -19.12 22.96 -9.05
CA LEU A 377 -20.39 22.78 -8.33
C LEU A 377 -21.14 24.11 -8.18
N GLU A 378 -20.44 25.16 -7.78
CA GLU A 378 -21.00 26.51 -7.65
C GLU A 378 -21.46 27.07 -9.00
N LYS A 379 -20.63 26.92 -10.04
CA LYS A 379 -20.94 27.36 -11.40
C LYS A 379 -22.20 26.69 -11.95
N ASN A 380 -22.35 25.38 -11.74
CA ASN A 380 -23.57 24.64 -12.13
C ASN A 380 -24.83 25.13 -11.39
N LYS A 381 -24.67 25.80 -10.26
CA LYS A 381 -25.75 26.42 -9.48
C LYS A 381 -25.94 27.91 -9.79
N GLY A 382 -25.22 28.45 -10.79
CA GLY A 382 -25.32 29.84 -11.21
C GLY A 382 -24.44 30.82 -10.44
N PHE A 383 -23.51 30.33 -9.60
CA PHE A 383 -22.57 31.18 -8.87
C PHE A 383 -21.19 31.15 -9.52
N GLU A 384 -20.67 32.33 -9.87
CA GLU A 384 -19.33 32.49 -10.42
C GLU A 384 -18.39 33.05 -9.34
N HIS A 385 -17.24 32.39 -9.14
CA HIS A 385 -16.23 32.77 -8.14
C HIS A 385 -14.90 33.07 -8.81
N GLU A 386 -14.71 34.30 -9.32
CA GLU A 386 -13.52 34.67 -10.12
C GLU A 386 -12.21 34.44 -9.35
N LYS A 387 -12.16 34.75 -8.06
CA LYS A 387 -10.95 34.50 -7.25
C LYS A 387 -10.60 33.02 -7.12
N TRP A 388 -11.59 32.12 -7.08
CA TRP A 388 -11.34 30.68 -7.03
C TRP A 388 -10.71 30.22 -8.34
N LYS A 389 -11.27 30.67 -9.46
CA LYS A 389 -10.75 30.41 -10.81
C LYS A 389 -9.34 30.97 -11.01
N GLU A 390 -9.07 32.20 -10.56
CA GLU A 390 -7.73 32.79 -10.59
C GLU A 390 -6.72 31.95 -9.79
N CYS A 391 -7.08 31.54 -8.57
CA CYS A 391 -6.25 30.67 -7.73
C CYS A 391 -5.96 29.32 -8.40
N ILE A 392 -6.99 28.68 -9.00
CA ILE A 392 -6.84 27.44 -9.78
C ILE A 392 -5.83 27.66 -10.92
N LEU A 393 -6.06 28.67 -11.76
CA LEU A 393 -5.23 28.92 -12.95
C LEU A 393 -3.79 29.24 -12.56
N LYS A 394 -3.57 30.01 -11.50
CA LYS A 394 -2.25 30.36 -11.00
C LYS A 394 -1.45 29.11 -10.59
N ASN A 395 -2.07 28.23 -9.81
CA ASN A 395 -1.40 26.99 -9.36
C ASN A 395 -1.19 25.98 -10.50
N LEU A 396 -2.12 25.87 -11.46
CA LEU A 396 -1.93 25.03 -12.64
C LEU A 396 -0.79 25.53 -13.54
N LYS A 397 -0.67 26.86 -13.71
CA LYS A 397 0.46 27.46 -14.43
C LYS A 397 1.79 27.19 -13.74
N PHE A 398 1.84 27.29 -12.40
CA PHE A 398 3.02 26.90 -11.63
C PHE A 398 3.38 25.44 -11.87
N ALA A 399 2.40 24.53 -11.77
CA ALA A 399 2.63 23.10 -11.98
C ALA A 399 3.22 22.81 -13.37
N ILE A 400 2.67 23.40 -14.45
CA ILE A 400 3.20 23.25 -15.81
C ILE A 400 4.63 23.82 -15.90
N GLY A 401 4.88 24.99 -15.32
CA GLY A 401 6.17 25.67 -15.39
C GLY A 401 7.30 24.99 -14.60
N ILE A 402 6.97 24.15 -13.62
CA ILE A 402 7.96 23.53 -12.71
C ILE A 402 8.33 22.09 -13.10
N GLN A 403 7.73 21.54 -14.16
CA GLN A 403 8.08 20.20 -14.66
C GLN A 403 9.51 20.16 -15.17
N ASN A 404 10.21 19.06 -14.91
CA ASN A 404 11.50 18.82 -15.58
C ASN A 404 11.29 18.43 -17.05
N GLU A 405 12.39 18.31 -17.81
CA GLU A 405 12.36 17.96 -19.25
C GLU A 405 11.63 16.64 -19.56
N LYS A 406 11.51 15.75 -18.57
CA LYS A 406 10.80 14.47 -18.67
C LYS A 406 9.33 14.56 -18.23
N GLY A 407 8.82 15.75 -17.94
CA GLY A 407 7.45 16.00 -17.47
C GLY A 407 7.20 15.65 -16.01
N ASN A 408 8.23 15.36 -15.22
CA ASN A 408 8.06 14.99 -13.81
C ASN A 408 7.99 16.22 -12.91
N PHE A 409 7.16 16.11 -11.87
CA PHE A 409 7.05 17.11 -10.80
C PHE A 409 7.99 16.79 -9.63
N GLY A 410 8.43 17.83 -8.91
CA GLY A 410 9.08 17.66 -7.61
C GLY A 410 8.11 17.21 -6.51
N SER A 411 8.65 16.63 -5.43
CA SER A 411 7.85 16.23 -4.25
C SER A 411 7.53 17.40 -3.32
N TYR A 412 8.40 18.42 -3.29
CA TYR A 412 8.27 19.62 -2.46
C TYR A 412 8.68 20.86 -3.25
N TYR A 413 8.07 21.98 -2.88
CA TYR A 413 8.41 23.31 -3.39
C TYR A 413 8.74 24.23 -2.22
N ASN A 414 9.77 25.05 -2.33
CA ASN A 414 9.97 26.14 -1.38
C ASN A 414 8.84 27.16 -1.56
N SER A 415 8.14 27.48 -0.49
CA SER A 415 6.92 28.32 -0.51
C SER A 415 7.23 29.79 -0.78
N ASN A 416 8.48 30.23 -0.56
CA ASN A 416 8.93 31.58 -0.82
C ASN A 416 9.45 31.76 -2.26
N THR A 417 10.22 30.79 -2.77
CA THR A 417 10.91 30.91 -4.07
C THR A 417 10.31 30.09 -5.20
N GLY A 418 9.56 29.03 -4.89
CA GLY A 418 9.02 28.07 -5.86
C GLY A 418 10.02 27.00 -6.31
N GLU A 419 11.25 27.01 -5.78
CA GLU A 419 12.28 26.02 -6.12
C GLU A 419 11.85 24.60 -5.77
N VAL A 420 12.14 23.66 -6.68
CA VAL A 420 11.95 22.23 -6.42
C VAL A 420 12.98 21.72 -5.41
N LYS A 421 12.50 21.05 -4.36
CA LYS A 421 13.33 20.28 -3.43
C LYS A 421 12.96 18.80 -3.54
N ASN A 422 13.88 18.00 -4.04
CA ASN A 422 13.72 16.54 -4.12
C ASN A 422 14.36 15.93 -2.87
N LEU A 423 13.51 15.48 -1.96
CA LEU A 423 13.91 14.91 -0.67
C LEU A 423 13.86 13.39 -0.65
#